data_AF-A0A9F5IF97-F1
#
_entry.id   AF-A0A9F5IF97-F1
#
_cell.length_a   1.000
_cell.length_b   1.000
_cell.length_c   1.000
_cell.angle_alpha   90.00
_cell.angle_beta   90.00
_cell.angle_gamma   90.00
#
_symmetry.space_group_name_H-M   'P 1'
#
loop_
_entity.id
_entity.type
_entity.pdbx_description
1 polymer ?
#
loop_
_entity_poly.entity_id
_entity_poly.type
_entity_poly.pdbx_seq_one_letter_code
_entity_poly.pdbx_strand_id
1 'polypeptide(L)'
;MFLQQLQKELHLDVFPDVEPERDATTIRVLASNADSLVSETRPQREKRSLGTGPTEEKENQLHSVPATGSSCLGVNESAQRVHSVQETYRWILQVPEQDLTMKFQEILVDLGSKNSKGLYRAHIQATVGQRSATFTGLVGLEQDSLYRSMPEIIALALGMLKT
;
A
#
# COMPACT_ATOMS: atom_id res chain seq x y z
N MET A 1 10.11 10.22 11.43
CA MET A 1 10.68 10.29 10.08
C MET A 1 9.97 9.40 9.06
N PHE A 2 9.70 8.11 9.30
CA PHE A 2 8.99 7.27 8.30
C PHE A 2 7.53 7.66 8.03
N LEU A 3 6.71 7.94 9.07
CA LEU A 3 5.34 8.45 8.86
C LEU A 3 5.35 9.72 8.01
N GLN A 4 6.32 10.61 8.25
CA GLN A 4 6.53 11.81 7.44
C GLN A 4 6.99 11.49 6.02
N GLN A 5 7.84 10.47 5.81
CA GLN A 5 8.25 10.03 4.46
C GLN A 5 7.09 9.38 3.70
N LEU A 6 6.25 8.59 4.38
CA LEU A 6 5.06 7.97 3.80
C LEU A 6 4.02 9.03 3.46
N GLN A 7 3.81 10.01 4.35
CA GLN A 7 3.00 11.21 4.08
C GLN A 7 3.56 12.05 2.92
N LYS A 8 4.89 12.17 2.81
CA LYS A 8 5.57 12.91 1.74
C LYS A 8 5.50 12.20 0.38
N GLU A 9 5.70 10.89 0.34
CA GLU A 9 5.47 10.04 -0.85
C GLU A 9 4.01 10.07 -1.30
N LEU A 10 3.08 10.24 -0.35
CA LEU A 10 1.65 10.46 -0.63
C LEU A 10 1.31 11.89 -1.09
N HIS A 11 2.29 12.80 -1.25
CA HIS A 11 2.10 14.20 -1.64
C HIS A 11 1.14 14.98 -0.70
N LEU A 12 1.30 14.84 0.62
CA LEU A 12 0.68 15.77 1.57
C LEU A 12 1.60 16.96 1.81
N ASP A 13 1.46 18.01 0.98
CA ASP A 13 1.97 19.33 1.35
C ASP A 13 1.10 19.91 2.48
N VAL A 14 1.78 20.36 3.53
CA VAL A 14 1.23 21.07 4.68
C VAL A 14 0.42 22.28 4.19
N PHE A 15 -0.84 22.35 4.60
CA PHE A 15 -1.77 23.37 4.14
C PHE A 15 -1.46 24.76 4.73
N PRO A 16 -1.39 25.82 3.90
CA PRO A 16 -1.67 27.17 4.38
C PRO A 16 -3.18 27.32 4.64
N ASP A 17 -3.49 28.05 5.70
CA ASP A 17 -4.84 28.42 6.12
C ASP A 17 -5.46 29.35 5.06
N VAL A 18 -6.55 28.91 4.41
CA VAL A 18 -7.32 29.73 3.47
C VAL A 18 -8.81 29.49 3.73
N GLU A 19 -9.45 30.54 4.23
CA GLU A 19 -10.87 30.70 4.57
C GLU A 19 -11.82 30.23 3.45
N PRO A 20 -13.01 29.68 3.77
CA PRO A 20 -13.93 29.15 2.78
C PRO A 20 -14.91 30.22 2.28
N GLU A 21 -14.80 30.58 1.00
CA GLU A 21 -15.88 31.22 0.24
C GLU A 21 -16.94 30.18 -0.14
N ARG A 22 -18.20 30.58 0.06
CA ARG A 22 -19.40 29.75 -0.01
C ARG A 22 -19.87 29.64 -1.46
N ASP A 23 -20.25 28.44 -1.89
CA ASP A 23 -21.51 28.22 -2.61
C ASP A 23 -21.76 26.73 -2.85
N ALA A 24 -22.84 26.23 -2.25
CA ALA A 24 -23.29 24.85 -2.34
C ALA A 24 -24.31 24.70 -3.49
N THR A 25 -24.06 23.78 -4.43
CA THR A 25 -25.08 23.33 -5.39
C THR A 25 -25.17 21.80 -5.40
N THR A 26 -26.34 21.30 -4.96
CA THR A 26 -26.73 19.89 -4.91
C THR A 26 -27.14 19.37 -6.29
N ILE A 27 -26.60 18.24 -6.75
CA ILE A 27 -27.13 17.50 -7.92
C ILE A 27 -27.40 16.02 -7.55
N ARG A 28 -28.63 15.57 -7.85
CA ARG A 28 -29.17 14.23 -7.62
C ARG A 28 -28.62 13.21 -8.62
N VAL A 29 -28.29 12.02 -8.14
CA VAL A 29 -27.88 10.85 -8.92
C VAL A 29 -29.08 10.24 -9.65
N LEU A 30 -28.93 9.97 -10.95
CA LEU A 30 -29.81 9.08 -11.71
C LEU A 30 -29.03 7.81 -12.07
N ALA A 31 -29.58 6.67 -11.63
CA ALA A 31 -29.12 5.34 -11.99
C ALA A 31 -29.46 5.02 -13.45
N SER A 32 -28.54 4.33 -14.14
CA SER A 32 -28.85 3.61 -15.38
C SER A 32 -28.04 2.31 -15.43
N ASN A 33 -28.76 1.19 -15.42
CA ASN A 33 -28.25 -0.15 -15.70
C ASN A 33 -28.08 -0.35 -17.21
N ALA A 34 -27.05 -1.06 -17.65
CA ALA A 34 -27.09 -1.93 -18.83
C ALA A 34 -25.91 -2.92 -18.83
N ASP A 35 -26.24 -4.18 -19.01
CA ASP A 35 -25.37 -5.34 -19.25
C ASP A 35 -24.46 -5.17 -20.47
N SER A 36 -23.22 -5.68 -20.38
CA SER A 36 -22.64 -6.46 -21.49
C SER A 36 -21.53 -7.38 -20.98
N LEU A 37 -21.80 -8.68 -21.03
CA LEU A 37 -20.83 -9.78 -20.95
C LEU A 37 -19.79 -9.64 -22.07
N VAL A 38 -18.53 -9.45 -21.69
CA VAL A 38 -17.37 -9.63 -22.58
C VAL A 38 -16.51 -10.75 -22.00
N SER A 39 -16.43 -11.85 -22.74
CA SER A 39 -15.64 -13.03 -22.43
C SER A 39 -14.15 -12.70 -22.48
N GLU A 40 -13.46 -12.81 -21.35
CA GLU A 40 -12.01 -12.74 -21.26
C GLU A 40 -11.37 -14.05 -21.76
N THR A 41 -10.70 -13.99 -22.91
CA THR A 41 -9.80 -15.06 -23.38
C THR A 41 -8.48 -14.97 -22.60
N ARG A 42 -8.34 -15.79 -21.56
CA ARG A 42 -7.09 -15.91 -20.78
C ARG A 42 -6.01 -16.64 -21.61
N PRO A 43 -4.81 -16.08 -21.81
CA PRO A 43 -3.70 -16.85 -22.34
C PRO A 43 -3.21 -17.85 -21.27
N GLN A 44 -3.34 -19.13 -21.58
CA GLN A 44 -2.91 -20.26 -20.76
C GLN A 44 -1.38 -20.25 -20.65
N ARG A 45 -0.87 -19.99 -19.44
CA ARG A 45 0.56 -20.03 -19.12
C ARG A 45 1.08 -21.46 -19.26
N GLU A 46 1.80 -21.73 -20.34
CA GLU A 46 2.41 -23.02 -20.63
C GLU A 46 3.52 -23.32 -19.60
N LYS A 47 3.36 -24.41 -18.85
CA LYS A 47 4.39 -24.93 -17.94
C LYS A 47 5.48 -25.57 -18.80
N ARG A 48 6.66 -24.93 -18.89
CA ARG A 48 7.87 -25.61 -19.39
C ARG A 48 8.20 -26.76 -18.42
N SER A 49 7.93 -27.99 -18.85
CA SER A 49 8.47 -29.20 -18.23
C SER A 49 9.96 -29.31 -18.59
N LEU A 50 10.83 -29.36 -17.58
CA LEU A 50 12.22 -29.78 -17.76
C LEU A 50 12.20 -31.26 -18.12
N GLY A 51 12.47 -31.57 -19.38
CA GLY A 51 12.61 -32.93 -19.87
C GLY A 51 13.84 -33.60 -19.27
N THR A 52 13.61 -34.70 -18.57
CA THR A 52 14.63 -35.66 -18.16
C THR A 52 15.03 -36.45 -19.40
N GLY A 53 16.19 -36.14 -19.98
CA GLY A 53 16.85 -36.94 -21.02
C GLY A 53 18.05 -37.71 -20.44
N PRO A 54 18.37 -38.90 -20.96
CA PRO A 54 19.20 -39.88 -20.27
C PRO A 54 20.70 -39.64 -20.38
N THR A 55 21.38 -40.24 -19.41
CA THR A 55 22.81 -40.43 -19.20
C THR A 55 23.59 -40.79 -20.47
N GLU A 56 24.65 -40.04 -20.79
CA GLU A 56 25.85 -40.58 -21.42
C GLU A 56 27.10 -39.95 -20.78
N GLU A 57 27.99 -40.84 -20.36
CA GLU A 57 29.25 -40.60 -19.69
C GLU A 57 30.26 -39.96 -20.65
N LYS A 58 30.90 -38.87 -20.23
CA LYS A 58 32.26 -38.58 -20.69
C LYS A 58 33.07 -37.83 -19.64
N GLU A 59 33.91 -38.61 -18.98
CA GLU A 59 35.03 -38.21 -18.16
C GLU A 59 35.89 -37.17 -18.91
N ASN A 60 36.03 -35.97 -18.35
CA ASN A 60 37.16 -35.10 -18.67
C ASN A 60 37.47 -34.16 -17.50
N GLN A 61 38.46 -34.61 -16.73
CA GLN A 61 39.49 -33.79 -16.06
C GLN A 61 39.00 -32.61 -15.21
N LEU A 62 38.89 -32.89 -13.90
CA LEU A 62 38.88 -31.88 -12.85
C LEU A 62 40.10 -30.95 -13.00
N HIS A 63 39.84 -29.69 -13.36
CA HIS A 63 40.64 -28.59 -12.86
C HIS A 63 40.01 -28.16 -11.53
N SER A 64 40.70 -28.49 -10.43
CA SER A 64 40.41 -27.99 -9.10
C SER A 64 40.60 -26.48 -9.05
N VAL A 65 39.54 -25.72 -9.30
CA VAL A 65 39.48 -24.31 -8.94
C VAL A 65 39.34 -24.25 -7.41
N PRO A 66 40.18 -23.49 -6.70
CA PRO A 66 40.08 -23.39 -5.26
C PRO A 66 38.70 -22.85 -4.89
N ALA A 67 38.03 -23.56 -4.00
CA ALA A 67 36.83 -23.12 -3.29
C ALA A 67 37.20 -21.97 -2.35
N THR A 68 37.56 -20.83 -2.92
CA THR A 68 37.72 -19.57 -2.19
C THR A 68 36.37 -18.89 -2.23
N GLY A 69 35.75 -18.79 -1.05
CA GLY A 69 34.38 -18.34 -0.86
C GLY A 69 34.10 -16.97 -1.46
N SER A 70 33.70 -16.94 -2.72
CA SER A 70 33.14 -15.75 -3.35
C SER A 70 31.69 -15.61 -2.91
N SER A 71 31.47 -15.25 -1.65
CA SER A 71 30.21 -14.62 -1.28
C SER A 71 30.04 -13.42 -2.20
N CYS A 72 29.09 -13.47 -3.13
CA CYS A 72 28.82 -12.37 -4.04
C CYS A 72 28.61 -11.10 -3.19
N LEU A 73 29.50 -10.11 -3.33
CA LEU A 73 29.52 -8.93 -2.45
C LEU A 73 28.16 -8.20 -2.43
N GLY A 74 27.48 -8.16 -3.59
CA GLY A 74 26.14 -7.58 -3.71
C GLY A 74 25.05 -8.33 -2.94
N VAL A 75 25.23 -9.63 -2.65
CA VAL A 75 24.27 -10.41 -1.84
C VAL A 75 24.37 -10.01 -0.37
N ASN A 76 25.59 -9.83 0.15
CA ASN A 76 25.78 -9.39 1.54
C ASN A 76 25.24 -7.98 1.76
N GLU A 77 25.51 -7.06 0.82
CA GLU A 77 24.96 -5.71 0.87
C GLU A 77 23.41 -5.70 0.80
N SER A 78 22.85 -6.50 -0.10
CA SER A 78 21.39 -6.63 -0.22
C SER A 78 20.76 -7.26 1.04
N ALA A 79 21.39 -8.28 1.61
CA ALA A 79 20.96 -8.91 2.85
C ALA A 79 20.97 -7.91 4.02
N GLN A 80 21.99 -7.06 4.10
CA GLN A 80 22.08 -6.03 5.14
C GLN A 80 21.01 -4.94 4.96
N ARG A 81 20.70 -4.54 3.72
CA ARG A 81 19.59 -3.62 3.43
C ARG A 81 18.23 -4.21 3.82
N VAL A 82 17.97 -5.47 3.45
CA VAL A 82 16.73 -6.17 3.82
C VAL A 82 16.62 -6.31 5.33
N HIS A 83 17.69 -6.69 6.02
CA HIS A 83 17.72 -6.78 7.47
C HIS A 83 17.42 -5.42 8.12
N SER A 84 18.03 -4.34 7.63
CA SER A 84 17.76 -2.98 8.12
C SER A 84 16.29 -2.59 7.95
N VAL A 85 15.68 -2.92 6.81
CA VAL A 85 14.25 -2.70 6.54
C VAL A 85 13.41 -3.53 7.49
N GLN A 86 13.73 -4.81 7.66
CA GLN A 86 13.02 -5.73 8.54
C GLN A 86 13.03 -5.23 9.99
N GLU A 87 14.19 -4.81 10.52
CA GLU A 87 14.27 -4.25 11.87
C GLU A 87 13.47 -2.95 12.02
N THR A 88 13.50 -2.09 11.00
CA THR A 88 12.75 -0.83 11.00
C THR A 88 11.23 -1.07 11.07
N TYR A 89 10.74 -2.11 10.40
CA TYR A 89 9.31 -2.43 10.31
C TYR A 89 8.87 -3.61 11.17
N ARG A 90 9.77 -4.13 12.02
CA ARG A 90 9.50 -5.28 12.89
C ARG A 90 8.27 -5.08 13.76
N TRP A 91 8.04 -3.84 14.20
CA TRP A 91 6.87 -3.47 15.02
C TRP A 91 5.54 -3.68 14.27
N ILE A 92 5.48 -3.44 12.96
CA ILE A 92 4.24 -3.60 12.16
C ILE A 92 3.82 -5.08 12.17
N LEU A 93 4.79 -5.98 12.05
CA LEU A 93 4.57 -7.42 12.07
C LEU A 93 4.21 -7.97 13.45
N GLN A 94 4.43 -7.18 14.51
CA GLN A 94 4.13 -7.55 15.89
C GLN A 94 2.77 -7.00 16.37
N VAL A 95 2.06 -6.25 15.53
CA VAL A 95 0.71 -5.78 15.85
C VAL A 95 -0.22 -6.99 15.98
N PRO A 96 -0.88 -7.21 17.12
CA PRO A 96 -1.79 -8.33 17.29
C PRO A 96 -2.97 -8.26 16.32
N GLU A 97 -3.45 -9.41 15.83
CA GLU A 97 -4.58 -9.44 14.89
C GLU A 97 -5.85 -8.79 15.46
N GLN A 98 -6.08 -8.92 16.77
CA GLN A 98 -7.20 -8.25 17.42
C GLN A 98 -7.14 -6.72 17.33
N ASP A 99 -5.94 -6.16 17.13
CA ASP A 99 -5.70 -4.72 17.07
C ASP A 99 -5.73 -4.19 15.62
N LEU A 100 -5.70 -5.08 14.62
CA LEU A 100 -5.78 -4.74 13.19
C LEU A 100 -7.19 -4.35 12.73
N THR A 101 -8.16 -4.31 13.65
CA THR A 101 -9.50 -3.85 13.33
C THR A 101 -9.57 -2.33 13.45
N MET A 102 -10.03 -1.71 12.37
CA MET A 102 -10.39 -0.30 12.33
C MET A 102 -11.90 -0.16 12.10
N LYS A 103 -12.57 0.60 12.97
CA LYS A 103 -13.99 0.95 12.81
C LYS A 103 -14.10 2.46 12.66
N PHE A 104 -14.78 2.94 11.64
CA PHE A 104 -15.10 4.36 11.51
C PHE A 104 -16.28 4.70 12.42
N GLN A 105 -16.19 5.81 13.14
CA GLN A 105 -17.31 6.36 13.93
C GLN A 105 -17.95 7.49 13.16
N GLU A 106 -17.13 8.45 12.74
CA GLU A 106 -17.57 9.64 12.03
C GLU A 106 -16.53 10.04 10.99
N ILE A 107 -17.01 10.50 9.84
CA ILE A 107 -16.19 11.09 8.78
C ILE A 107 -16.87 12.39 8.36
N LEU A 108 -16.26 13.52 8.71
CA LEU A 108 -16.72 14.85 8.31
C LEU A 108 -15.87 15.31 7.12
N VAL A 109 -16.51 15.58 5.99
CA VAL A 109 -15.83 15.89 4.73
C VAL A 109 -16.12 17.33 4.32
N ASP A 110 -15.07 18.06 3.95
CA ASP A 110 -15.20 19.38 3.36
C ASP A 110 -15.41 19.26 1.84
N LEU A 111 -16.66 19.41 1.41
CA LEU A 111 -17.05 19.29 0.00
C LEU A 111 -16.49 20.43 -0.88
N GLY A 112 -16.05 21.55 -0.30
CA GLY A 112 -15.40 22.64 -1.02
C GLY A 112 -13.93 22.37 -1.35
N SER A 113 -13.35 21.31 -0.80
CA SER A 113 -11.90 21.07 -0.84
C SER A 113 -11.43 20.05 -1.90
N LYS A 114 -12.27 19.73 -2.90
CA LYS A 114 -11.94 18.70 -3.92
C LYS A 114 -10.64 19.04 -4.65
N ASN A 115 -9.67 18.13 -4.61
CA ASN A 115 -8.42 18.28 -5.35
C ASN A 115 -8.51 17.65 -6.76
N SER A 116 -7.44 17.82 -7.55
CA SER A 116 -7.34 17.26 -8.91
C SER A 116 -7.38 15.74 -8.99
N LYS A 117 -7.14 15.04 -7.87
CA LYS A 117 -7.22 13.58 -7.74
C LYS A 117 -8.62 13.10 -7.29
N GLY A 118 -9.58 14.01 -7.13
CA GLY A 118 -10.94 13.71 -6.68
C GLY A 118 -11.05 13.41 -5.18
N LEU A 119 -10.04 13.79 -4.38
CA LEU A 119 -10.05 13.63 -2.93
C LEU A 119 -10.49 14.93 -2.25
N TYR A 120 -11.18 14.79 -1.14
CA TYR A 120 -11.64 15.88 -0.28
C TYR A 120 -10.91 15.81 1.05
N ARG A 121 -10.68 16.95 1.70
CA ARG A 121 -10.23 16.98 3.09
C ARG A 121 -11.32 16.41 3.98
N ALA A 122 -10.92 15.59 4.93
CA ALA A 122 -11.81 14.99 5.89
C ALA A 122 -11.19 14.97 7.29
N HIS A 123 -12.06 15.10 8.28
CA HIS A 123 -11.80 14.77 9.67
C HIS A 123 -12.42 13.41 9.96
N ILE A 124 -11.59 12.47 10.41
CA ILE A 124 -11.96 11.07 10.56
C ILE A 124 -11.80 10.70 12.04
N GLN A 125 -12.90 10.26 12.64
CA GLN A 125 -12.93 9.66 13.96
C GLN A 125 -13.13 8.14 13.79
N ALA A 126 -12.18 7.37 14.31
CA ALA A 126 -12.17 5.92 14.18
C ALA A 126 -11.61 5.25 15.43
N THR A 127 -11.96 3.98 15.62
CA THR A 127 -11.43 3.13 16.68
C THR A 127 -10.46 2.19 16.02
N VAL A 128 -9.18 2.27 16.41
CA VAL A 128 -8.07 1.48 15.90
C VAL A 128 -7.47 0.72 17.07
N GLY A 129 -7.40 -0.60 17.01
CA GLY A 129 -6.90 -1.42 18.13
C GLY A 129 -7.53 -1.07 19.47
N GLN A 130 -8.87 -1.01 19.49
CA GLN A 130 -9.70 -0.69 20.66
C GLN A 130 -9.47 0.71 21.26
N ARG A 131 -8.68 1.56 20.61
CA ARG A 131 -8.41 2.94 21.01
C ARG A 131 -9.12 3.90 20.08
N SER A 132 -9.77 4.91 20.65
CA SER A 132 -10.33 6.01 19.87
C SER A 132 -9.19 6.85 19.29
N ALA A 133 -9.26 7.13 17.99
CA ALA A 133 -8.28 7.90 17.25
C ALA A 133 -9.01 8.90 16.35
N THR A 134 -8.40 10.07 16.22
CA THR A 134 -8.91 11.14 15.38
C THR A 134 -7.78 11.63 14.51
N PHE A 135 -7.99 11.67 13.20
CA PHE A 135 -6.98 12.12 12.25
C PHE A 135 -7.63 12.87 11.09
N THR A 136 -6.87 13.78 10.51
CA THR A 136 -7.23 14.50 9.28
C THR A 136 -6.55 13.82 8.10
N GLY A 137 -7.26 13.71 6.98
CA GLY A 137 -6.70 13.11 5.76
C GLY A 137 -7.51 13.46 4.53
N LEU A 138 -7.12 12.85 3.41
CA LEU A 138 -7.83 12.97 2.15
C LEU A 138 -8.72 11.75 1.91
N VAL A 139 -9.99 11.96 1.59
CA VAL A 139 -10.99 10.91 1.35
C VAL A 139 -11.62 11.08 -0.02
N GLY A 140 -11.66 9.99 -0.78
CA GLY A 140 -12.45 9.94 -2.01
C GLY A 140 -13.88 9.51 -1.72
N LEU A 141 -14.86 10.22 -2.29
CA LEU A 141 -16.29 9.89 -2.12
C LEU A 141 -16.82 8.96 -3.21
N GLU A 142 -16.07 8.81 -4.30
CA GLU A 142 -16.37 7.93 -5.43
C GLU A 142 -15.44 6.71 -5.35
N GLN A 143 -15.84 5.56 -5.90
CA GLN A 143 -15.06 4.31 -5.75
C GLN A 143 -13.60 4.45 -6.23
N ASP A 144 -13.38 5.08 -7.40
CA ASP A 144 -12.04 5.26 -7.97
C ASP A 144 -11.14 6.21 -7.17
N SER A 145 -11.73 7.19 -6.47
CA SER A 145 -10.99 8.10 -5.60
C SER A 145 -10.84 7.52 -4.19
N LEU A 146 -11.82 6.75 -3.71
CA LEU A 146 -11.80 6.09 -2.40
C LEU A 146 -10.60 5.13 -2.29
N TYR A 147 -10.35 4.32 -3.32
CA TYR A 147 -9.17 3.43 -3.32
C TYR A 147 -7.84 4.17 -3.20
N ARG A 148 -7.78 5.44 -3.62
CA ARG A 148 -6.59 6.29 -3.50
C ARG A 148 -6.41 6.85 -2.09
N SER A 149 -7.50 7.00 -1.33
CA SER A 149 -7.45 7.43 0.08
C SER A 149 -7.03 6.32 1.05
N MET A 150 -7.37 5.06 0.74
CA MET A 150 -7.17 3.93 1.65
C MET A 150 -5.71 3.74 2.13
N PRO A 151 -4.67 3.80 1.27
CA PRO A 151 -3.29 3.64 1.72
C PRO A 151 -2.88 4.66 2.80
N GLU A 152 -3.33 5.91 2.65
CA GLU A 152 -3.05 6.98 3.62
C GLU A 152 -3.77 6.73 4.93
N ILE A 153 -5.06 6.43 4.87
CA ILE A 153 -5.88 6.16 6.06
C ILE A 153 -5.33 4.96 6.85
N ILE A 154 -4.94 3.89 6.14
CA ILE A 154 -4.34 2.70 6.76
C ILE A 154 -2.98 3.04 7.37
N ALA A 155 -2.14 3.81 6.69
CA ALA A 155 -0.84 4.22 7.21
C ALA A 155 -0.98 5.07 8.49
N LEU A 156 -1.93 6.01 8.52
CA LEU A 156 -2.26 6.80 9.70
C LEU A 156 -2.74 5.91 10.85
N ALA A 157 -3.66 4.97 10.57
CA ALA A 157 -4.18 4.04 11.57
C ALA A 157 -3.08 3.13 12.15
N LEU A 158 -2.23 2.53 11.31
CA LEU A 158 -1.11 1.71 11.76
C LEU A 158 -0.12 2.53 12.60
N GLY A 159 0.11 3.79 12.24
CA GLY A 159 0.94 4.71 13.02
C GLY A 159 0.46 4.87 14.48
N MET A 160 -0.85 4.75 14.73
CA MET A 160 -1.44 4.83 16.07
C MET A 160 -1.23 3.56 16.90
N LEU A 161 -0.94 2.42 16.27
CA LEU A 161 -0.68 1.15 16.92
C LEU A 161 0.79 0.99 17.35
N LYS A 162 1.65 1.93 16.96
CA LYS A 162 3.06 1.91 17.32
C LYS A 162 3.24 2.26 18.80
N THR A 163 3.73 1.30 19.59
CA THR A 163 4.09 1.43 21.02
C THR A 163 5.57 1.71 21.21
#